data_AF-A0A1N7FL33-F1
#
_entry.id   AF-A0A1N7FL33-F1
#
_cell.length_a   1.000
_cell.length_b   1.000
_cell.length_c   1.000
_cell.angle_alpha   90.00
_cell.angle_beta   90.00
_cell.angle_gamma   90.00
#
_symmetry.space_group_name_H-M   'P 1'
#
loop_
_entity.id
_entity.type
_entity.pdbx_description
1 polymer ?
#
loop_
_entity_poly.entity_id
_entity_poly.type
_entity_poly.pdbx_seq_one_letter_code
_entity_poly.pdbx_strand_id
1 'polypeptide(L)'
;MSSQVAYVGQRMREVREELGHSQAKLAAMLELSDRAYKNYELGKREAPLSVIAEFSSKFNVDLRWLVFGSDRQSFDTALVELACETSAITFSMAISESKAILTDKKYDKFYRYVLDQCMIKGTSPEHEAKAVFDLMRGDDE
;
A
#
# COMPACT_ATOMS: atom_id res chain seq x y z
N MET A 1 -24.93 -22.07 9.32
CA MET A 1 -24.43 -20.69 9.17
C MET A 1 -23.05 -20.79 8.54
N SER A 2 -22.90 -20.61 7.22
CA SER A 2 -21.57 -20.52 6.61
C SER A 2 -21.08 -19.09 6.87
N SER A 3 -20.19 -18.89 7.84
CA SER A 3 -19.63 -17.58 8.13
C SER A 3 -18.72 -17.15 6.97
N GLN A 4 -18.71 -15.87 6.59
CA GLN A 4 -17.79 -15.38 5.55
C GLN A 4 -16.30 -15.61 5.89
N VAL A 5 -15.99 -15.75 7.18
CA VAL A 5 -14.67 -16.13 7.72
C VAL A 5 -14.28 -17.56 7.31
N ALA A 6 -15.23 -18.46 7.06
CA ALA A 6 -14.97 -19.84 6.66
C ALA A 6 -14.22 -19.97 5.31
N TYR A 7 -14.19 -18.90 4.51
CA TYR A 7 -13.52 -18.88 3.20
C TYR A 7 -12.12 -18.25 3.21
N VAL A 8 -11.60 -17.84 4.37
CA VAL A 8 -10.23 -17.29 4.48
C VAL A 8 -9.19 -18.28 3.96
N GLY A 9 -9.30 -19.55 4.38
CA GLY A 9 -8.39 -20.60 3.93
C GLY A 9 -8.39 -20.80 2.42
N GLN A 10 -9.56 -20.70 1.78
CA GLN A 10 -9.69 -20.77 0.33
C GLN A 10 -9.00 -19.57 -0.34
N ARG A 11 -9.16 -18.35 0.16
CA ARG A 11 -8.47 -17.17 -0.39
C ARG A 11 -6.96 -17.21 -0.16
N MET A 12 -6.49 -17.75 0.97
CA MET A 12 -5.06 -18.02 1.18
C MET A 12 -4.52 -19.00 0.14
N ARG A 13 -5.32 -20.02 -0.22
CA ARG A 13 -5.01 -20.98 -1.28
C ARG A 13 -4.94 -20.31 -2.65
N GLU A 14 -5.90 -19.45 -2.99
CA GLU A 14 -5.92 -18.71 -4.25
C GLU A 14 -4.63 -17.89 -4.43
N VAL A 15 -4.26 -17.11 -3.41
CA VAL A 15 -3.00 -16.34 -3.42
C VAL A 15 -1.78 -17.25 -3.55
N ARG A 16 -1.74 -18.38 -2.84
CA ARG A 16 -0.62 -19.33 -2.95
C ARG A 16 -0.47 -19.85 -4.38
N GLU A 17 -1.58 -20.20 -5.03
CA GLU A 17 -1.59 -20.73 -6.40
C GLU A 17 -1.18 -19.66 -7.41
N GLU A 18 -1.60 -18.41 -7.23
CA GLU A 18 -1.13 -17.25 -8.03
C GLU A 18 0.38 -17.03 -7.92
N LEU A 19 0.96 -17.24 -6.73
CA LEU A 19 2.40 -17.16 -6.49
C LEU A 19 3.18 -18.39 -7.02
N GLY A 20 2.49 -19.42 -7.50
CA GLY A 20 3.12 -20.67 -7.96
C GLY A 20 3.85 -21.42 -6.84
N HIS A 21 3.38 -21.32 -5.59
CA HIS A 21 4.03 -21.94 -4.44
C HIS A 21 3.34 -23.25 -4.01
N SER A 22 4.13 -24.23 -3.57
CA SER A 22 3.60 -25.43 -2.93
C SER A 22 3.10 -25.10 -1.52
N GLN A 23 2.20 -25.92 -0.97
CA GLN A 23 1.73 -25.76 0.42
C GLN A 23 2.89 -25.76 1.42
N ALA A 24 3.88 -26.65 1.24
CA ALA A 24 5.06 -26.73 2.10
C ALA A 24 5.94 -25.48 2.00
N LYS A 25 6.13 -24.94 0.78
CA LYS A 25 6.89 -23.69 0.59
C LYS A 25 6.20 -22.52 1.29
N LEU A 26 4.87 -22.40 1.16
CA LEU A 26 4.16 -21.30 1.81
C LEU A 26 4.09 -21.46 3.34
N ALA A 27 3.96 -22.69 3.84
CA ALA A 27 4.02 -22.98 5.27
C ALA A 27 5.38 -22.57 5.85
N ALA A 28 6.48 -22.95 5.19
CA ALA A 28 7.82 -22.55 5.60
C ALA A 28 8.02 -21.02 5.57
N MET A 29 7.46 -20.33 4.57
CA MET A 29 7.48 -18.87 4.52
C MET A 29 6.75 -18.23 5.70
N LEU A 30 5.70 -18.85 6.23
CA LEU A 30 4.95 -18.35 7.40
C LEU A 30 5.43 -18.95 8.72
N GLU A 31 6.56 -19.67 8.71
CA GLU A 31 7.09 -20.36 9.89
C GLU A 31 6.06 -21.34 10.53
N LEU A 32 5.20 -21.93 9.69
CA LEU A 32 4.17 -22.89 10.08
C LEU A 32 4.57 -24.31 9.69
N SER A 33 4.02 -25.29 10.40
CA SER A 33 4.04 -26.67 9.92
C SER A 33 3.17 -26.85 8.67
N ASP A 34 3.60 -27.69 7.73
CA ASP A 34 2.84 -28.08 6.53
C ASP A 34 1.40 -28.50 6.87
N ARG A 35 1.25 -29.27 7.97
CA ARG A 35 -0.05 -29.75 8.44
C ARG A 35 -0.96 -28.59 8.87
N ALA A 36 -0.43 -27.61 9.58
CA ALA A 36 -1.22 -26.46 10.04
C ALA A 36 -1.72 -25.66 8.84
N TYR A 37 -0.82 -25.27 7.94
CA TYR A 37 -1.16 -24.50 6.75
C TYR A 37 -2.17 -25.24 5.84
N LYS A 38 -1.96 -26.54 5.60
CA LYS A 38 -2.90 -27.37 4.84
C LYS A 38 -4.29 -27.43 5.49
N ASN A 39 -4.38 -27.50 6.81
CA ASN A 39 -5.66 -27.51 7.50
C ASN A 39 -6.39 -26.16 7.39
N TYR A 40 -5.64 -25.06 7.35
CA TYR A 40 -6.20 -23.74 7.08
C TYR A 40 -6.79 -23.67 5.68
N GLU A 41 -6.03 -24.03 4.64
CA GLU A 41 -6.53 -24.00 3.25
C GLU A 41 -7.77 -24.87 3.02
N LEU A 42 -7.84 -26.02 3.68
CA LEU A 42 -8.96 -26.96 3.57
C LEU A 42 -10.18 -26.56 4.42
N GLY A 43 -10.11 -25.46 5.18
CA GLY A 43 -11.16 -25.04 6.11
C GLY A 43 -11.37 -26.03 7.27
N LYS A 44 -10.44 -26.96 7.50
CA LYS A 44 -10.51 -27.94 8.61
C LYS A 44 -10.21 -27.30 9.97
N ARG A 45 -9.49 -26.18 9.94
CA ARG A 45 -9.17 -25.35 11.11
C ARG A 45 -9.15 -23.90 10.64
N GLU A 46 -9.72 -22.99 11.44
CA GLU A 46 -9.58 -21.55 11.17
C GLU A 46 -8.14 -21.10 11.40
N ALA A 47 -7.64 -20.28 10.49
CA ALA A 47 -6.33 -19.63 10.65
C ALA A 47 -6.43 -18.57 11.77
N PRO A 48 -5.50 -18.54 12.74
CA PRO A 48 -5.45 -17.46 13.72
C PRO A 48 -5.28 -16.10 13.04
N LEU A 49 -5.85 -15.04 13.63
CA LEU A 49 -5.72 -13.68 13.10
C LEU A 49 -4.24 -13.26 12.91
N SER A 50 -3.34 -13.71 13.79
CA SER A 50 -1.90 -13.46 13.65
C SER A 50 -1.34 -14.03 12.35
N VAL A 51 -1.73 -15.25 11.97
CA VAL A 51 -1.32 -15.88 10.70
C VAL A 51 -1.93 -15.14 9.52
N ILE A 52 -3.19 -14.72 9.62
CA ILE A 52 -3.87 -13.98 8.55
C ILE A 52 -3.20 -12.61 8.32
N ALA A 53 -2.86 -11.90 9.40
CA ALA A 53 -2.17 -10.61 9.35
C ALA A 53 -0.75 -10.74 8.78
N GLU A 54 0.00 -11.76 9.21
CA GLU A 54 1.33 -12.05 8.66
C GLU A 54 1.23 -12.39 7.17
N PHE A 55 0.27 -13.23 6.78
CA PHE A 55 0.01 -13.57 5.37
C PHE A 55 -0.26 -12.32 4.53
N SER A 56 -1.16 -11.45 5.01
CA SER A 56 -1.53 -10.19 4.36
C SER A 56 -0.30 -9.30 4.15
N SER A 57 0.51 -9.09 5.19
CA SER A 57 1.71 -8.28 5.12
C SER A 57 2.78 -8.88 4.21
N LYS A 58 3.06 -10.19 4.35
CA LYS A 58 4.17 -10.87 3.66
C LYS A 58 3.93 -11.04 2.17
N PHE A 59 2.68 -11.25 1.77
CA PHE A 59 2.30 -11.45 0.37
C PHE A 59 1.61 -10.22 -0.25
N ASN A 60 1.58 -9.09 0.46
CA ASN A 60 0.96 -7.84 0.03
C ASN A 60 -0.49 -8.04 -0.44
N VAL A 61 -1.28 -8.75 0.38
CA VAL A 61 -2.69 -9.06 0.11
C VAL A 61 -3.55 -8.16 1.00
N ASP A 62 -4.56 -7.52 0.41
CA ASP A 62 -5.54 -6.74 1.18
C ASP A 62 -6.22 -7.61 2.25
N LEU A 63 -6.06 -7.21 3.51
CA LEU A 63 -6.61 -7.94 4.65
C LEU A 63 -8.14 -7.99 4.61
N ARG A 64 -8.79 -6.94 4.08
CA ARG A 64 -10.26 -6.89 4.00
C ARG A 64 -10.80 -7.91 3.02
N TRP A 65 -10.23 -8.00 1.82
CA TRP A 65 -10.53 -9.06 0.86
C TRP A 65 -10.25 -10.44 1.46
N LEU A 66 -9.09 -10.61 2.12
CA LEU A 66 -8.71 -11.90 2.68
C LEU A 66 -9.70 -12.39 3.75
N VAL A 67 -10.26 -11.49 4.56
CA VAL A 67 -11.19 -11.82 5.65
C VAL A 67 -12.66 -11.86 5.21
N PHE A 68 -13.11 -10.85 4.46
CA PHE A 68 -14.52 -10.64 4.13
C PHE A 68 -14.89 -11.05 2.70
N GLY A 69 -13.90 -11.24 1.82
CA GLY A 69 -14.15 -11.46 0.39
C GLY A 69 -14.78 -10.25 -0.32
N SER A 70 -14.64 -9.04 0.24
CA SER A 70 -14.90 -7.79 -0.49
C SER A 70 -14.01 -7.73 -1.73
N ASP A 71 -14.37 -7.00 -2.79
CA ASP A 71 -13.51 -6.87 -3.99
C ASP A 71 -12.05 -6.58 -3.60
N ARG A 72 -11.08 -7.27 -4.24
CA ARG A 72 -9.65 -6.93 -4.06
C ARG A 72 -9.57 -5.45 -4.38
N GLN A 73 -9.05 -4.63 -3.47
CA GLN A 73 -8.78 -3.24 -3.81
C GLN A 73 -7.93 -3.25 -5.08
N SER A 74 -8.57 -2.88 -6.21
CA SER A 74 -7.87 -2.35 -7.35
C SER A 74 -6.92 -1.30 -6.79
N PHE A 75 -5.70 -1.19 -7.34
CA PHE A 75 -4.79 -0.08 -7.07
C PHE A 75 -5.59 1.15 -6.68
N ASP A 76 -5.32 1.75 -5.53
CA ASP A 76 -6.09 2.88 -5.05
C ASP A 76 -5.98 3.99 -6.11
N THR A 77 -6.96 4.02 -7.02
CA THR A 77 -6.92 4.84 -8.22
C THR A 77 -6.85 6.30 -7.81
N ALA A 78 -7.48 6.64 -6.69
CA ALA A 78 -7.40 7.96 -6.10
C ALA A 78 -5.98 8.27 -5.60
N LEU A 79 -5.29 7.32 -4.96
CA LEU A 79 -3.88 7.50 -4.58
C LEU A 79 -2.97 7.66 -5.81
N VAL A 80 -3.19 6.89 -6.88
CA VAL A 80 -2.42 6.97 -8.12
C VAL A 80 -2.65 8.32 -8.80
N GLU A 81 -3.90 8.76 -8.91
CA GLU A 81 -4.27 10.07 -9.48
C GLU A 81 -3.66 11.22 -8.66
N LEU A 82 -3.76 11.15 -7.33
CA LEU A 82 -3.20 12.16 -6.43
C LEU A 82 -1.67 12.24 -6.52
N ALA A 83 -0.99 11.10 -6.61
CA ALA A 83 0.46 11.04 -6.80
C ALA A 83 0.89 11.64 -8.15
N CYS A 84 0.15 11.33 -9.23
CA CYS A 84 0.38 11.89 -10.55
C CYS A 84 0.20 13.41 -10.57
N GLU A 85 -0.88 13.92 -9.98
CA GLU A 85 -1.15 15.35 -9.85
C GLU A 85 -0.05 16.05 -9.04
N THR A 86 0.32 15.46 -7.90
CA THR A 86 1.38 15.99 -7.04
C THR A 86 2.73 16.09 -7.76
N SER A 87 3.08 15.07 -8.55
CA SER A 87 4.29 15.06 -9.36
C SER A 87 4.27 16.19 -10.39
N ALA A 88 3.16 16.36 -11.13
CA ALA A 88 3.05 17.40 -12.15
C ALA A 88 3.17 18.82 -11.55
N ILE A 89 2.46 19.09 -10.45
CA ILE A 89 2.50 20.39 -9.77
C ILE A 89 3.90 20.69 -9.23
N THR A 90 4.46 19.79 -8.43
CA THR A 90 5.79 20.01 -7.82
C THR A 90 6.89 20.14 -8.86
N PHE A 91 6.81 19.38 -9.96
CA PHE A 91 7.73 19.52 -11.09
C PHE A 91 7.59 20.89 -11.76
N SER A 92 6.36 21.30 -12.08
CA SER A 92 6.10 22.60 -12.71
C SER A 92 6.61 23.77 -11.87
N MET A 93 6.43 23.72 -10.55
CA MET A 93 6.91 24.73 -9.60
C MET A 93 8.44 24.76 -9.50
N ALA A 94 9.09 23.59 -9.61
CA ALA A 94 10.55 23.52 -9.62
C ALA A 94 11.17 24.15 -10.89
N ILE A 95 10.45 24.16 -12.03
CA ILE A 95 10.98 24.65 -13.31
C ILE A 95 10.51 26.06 -13.71
N SER A 96 9.37 26.53 -13.20
CA SER A 96 8.70 27.76 -13.68
C SER A 96 9.33 29.06 -13.17
N GLU A 97 10.00 29.04 -12.02
CA GLU A 97 10.61 30.24 -11.46
C GLU A 97 12.15 30.18 -11.55
N SER A 98 12.70 31.17 -12.27
CA SER A 98 14.05 31.37 -12.81
C SER A 98 15.28 31.09 -11.92
N LYS A 99 15.21 30.40 -10.77
CA LYS A 99 16.36 30.22 -9.88
C LYS A 99 16.46 28.95 -9.02
N ALA A 100 15.70 27.88 -9.25
CA ALA A 100 15.97 26.64 -8.53
C ALA A 100 15.76 25.38 -9.35
N ILE A 101 16.81 24.93 -10.06
CA ILE A 101 16.94 23.50 -10.37
C ILE A 101 17.16 22.81 -9.02
N LEU A 102 16.09 22.34 -8.38
CA LEU A 102 16.18 21.47 -7.22
C LEU A 102 17.04 20.27 -7.62
N THR A 103 17.99 19.89 -6.76
CA THR A 103 18.67 18.61 -6.94
C THR A 103 17.67 17.48 -6.78
N ASP A 104 17.89 16.33 -7.43
CA ASP A 104 16.99 15.17 -7.37
C ASP A 104 16.55 14.83 -5.94
N LYS A 105 17.48 14.94 -4.98
CA LYS A 105 17.21 14.69 -3.55
C LYS A 105 16.31 15.74 -2.89
N LYS A 106 16.43 17.00 -3.28
CA LYS A 106 15.56 18.09 -2.77
C LYS A 106 14.17 18.00 -3.39
N TYR A 107 14.09 17.66 -4.68
CA TYR A 107 12.83 17.42 -5.38
C TYR A 107 12.08 16.22 -4.78
N ASP A 108 12.76 15.11 -4.56
CA ASP A 108 12.18 13.90 -3.95
C ASP A 108 11.58 14.18 -2.57
N LYS A 109 12.28 14.99 -1.75
CA LYS A 109 11.75 15.45 -0.46
C LYS A 109 10.54 16.35 -0.60
N PHE A 110 10.57 17.28 -1.56
CA PHE A 110 9.45 18.19 -1.82
C PHE A 110 8.20 17.44 -2.26
N TYR A 111 8.32 16.57 -3.27
CA TYR A 111 7.25 15.71 -3.75
C TYR A 111 6.64 14.85 -2.64
N ARG A 112 7.48 14.13 -1.88
CA ARG A 112 6.99 13.26 -0.79
C ARG A 112 6.23 14.06 0.26
N TYR A 113 6.79 15.19 0.69
CA TYR A 113 6.15 16.00 1.72
C TYR A 113 4.78 16.51 1.26
N VAL A 114 4.66 17.02 0.03
CA VAL A 114 3.38 17.49 -0.50
C VAL A 114 2.36 16.36 -0.55
N LEU A 115 2.75 15.19 -1.07
CA LEU A 115 1.88 14.01 -1.15
C LEU A 115 1.38 13.59 0.25
N ASP A 116 2.28 13.52 1.23
CA ASP A 116 1.93 13.17 2.61
C ASP A 116 0.93 14.17 3.21
N GLN A 117 1.12 15.48 2.97
CA GLN A 117 0.19 16.49 3.47
C GLN A 117 -1.19 16.40 2.80
N CYS A 118 -1.25 16.17 1.49
CA CYS A 118 -2.52 15.95 0.78
C CYS A 118 -3.26 14.74 1.36
N MET A 119 -2.55 13.65 1.65
CA MET A 119 -3.13 12.45 2.25
C MET A 119 -3.64 12.68 3.67
N ILE A 120 -2.91 13.46 4.47
CA ILE A 120 -3.28 13.75 5.88
C ILE A 120 -4.44 14.75 5.96
N LYS A 121 -4.43 15.78 5.13
CA LYS A 121 -5.34 16.93 5.23
C LYS A 121 -6.52 16.87 4.25
N GLY A 122 -6.44 16.03 3.22
CA GLY A 122 -7.44 15.98 2.14
C GLY A 122 -7.46 17.24 1.25
N THR A 123 -6.34 17.97 1.19
CA THR A 123 -6.16 19.21 0.42
C THR A 123 -5.55 18.91 -0.96
N SER A 124 -5.69 19.86 -1.90
CA SER A 124 -5.16 19.67 -3.25
C SER A 124 -3.63 19.80 -3.27
N PRO A 125 -2.94 19.09 -4.19
CA PRO A 125 -1.50 19.22 -4.35
C PRO A 125 -1.02 20.64 -4.66
N GLU A 126 -1.81 21.42 -5.39
CA GLU A 126 -1.52 22.85 -5.65
C GLU A 126 -1.44 23.66 -4.35
N HIS A 127 -2.39 23.46 -3.45
CA HIS A 127 -2.46 24.19 -2.19
C HIS A 127 -1.26 23.89 -1.30
N GLU A 128 -0.97 22.60 -1.09
CA GLU A 128 0.15 22.17 -0.24
C GLU A 128 1.51 22.49 -0.87
N ALA A 129 1.66 22.29 -2.19
CA ALA A 129 2.92 22.61 -2.88
C ALA A 129 3.25 24.10 -2.79
N LYS A 130 2.25 24.98 -2.94
CA LYS A 130 2.42 26.43 -2.76
C LYS A 130 2.89 26.79 -1.35
N ALA A 131 2.20 26.29 -0.33
CA ALA A 131 2.54 26.58 1.07
C ALA A 131 3.97 26.13 1.43
N VAL A 132 4.38 24.97 0.94
CA VAL A 132 5.71 24.39 1.20
C VAL A 132 6.80 25.14 0.43
N PHE A 133 6.51 25.51 -0.81
CA PHE A 133 7.44 26.27 -1.64
C PHE A 133 7.65 27.69 -1.11
N ASP A 134 6.60 28.34 -0.59
CA ASP A 134 6.69 29.65 0.06
C ASP A 134 7.55 29.60 1.34
N LEU A 135 7.41 28.55 2.15
CA LEU A 135 8.25 28.33 3.34
C LEU A 135 9.73 28.08 3.00
N MET A 136 10.01 27.32 1.93
CA MET A 136 11.39 27.08 1.47
C MET A 136 12.11 28.36 1.00
N ARG A 137 11.38 29.46 0.73
CA ARG A 137 11.95 30.78 0.37
C ARG A 137 12.16 31.72 1.55
N GLY A 138 11.50 31.48 2.68
CA GLY A 138 11.53 32.38 3.85
C GLY A 138 12.79 32.29 4.71
N ASP A 139 13.68 31.32 4.44
CA ASP A 139 14.93 31.12 5.18
C ASP A 139 16.16 31.82 4.54
N ASP A 140 15.97 32.58 3.44
CA ASP A 140 17.03 33.26 2.66
C ASP A 140 16.93 34.81 2.70
N GLU A 141 16.35 35.41 3.75
CA GLU A 141 16.47 36.86 4.09
C GLU A 141 17.29 37.09 5.37
#